data_AF-A0A662W9W1-F1
#
_entry.id   AF-A0A662W9W1-F1
#
_cell.length_a   1.000
_cell.length_b   1.000
_cell.length_c   1.000
_cell.angle_alpha   90.00
_cell.angle_beta   90.00
_cell.angle_gamma   90.00
#
_symmetry.space_group_name_H-M   'P 1'
#
loop_
_entity.id
_entity.type
_entity.pdbx_description
1 polymer ?
#
loop_
_entity_poly.entity_id
_entity_poly.type
_entity_poly.pdbx_seq_one_letter_code
_entity_poly.pdbx_strand_id
1 'polypeptide(L)'
;MDFGTHIHSEGEGIKELRAMENGIKRVVSYAFYPISPSAPETMIDMFRKLTTFEVSRAEKGITLYPAIGVHPRCIPLGYHKVFSFMEENPSKAFGEIGLETASDQEVAVVDHTNERTAGKILKAGYWTGLTLQPGKLSREEVEKIVEKYGFERFLLNSDTGFSDDELFAVSKIEYLLQKFDAREVEKLAFRNAEKFQ
;
A
#
# COMPACT_ATOMS: atom_id res chain seq x y z
N MET A 1 12.23 3.67 15.03
CA MET A 1 11.93 3.07 13.72
C MET A 1 12.17 4.14 12.66
N ASP A 2 13.02 3.91 11.66
CA ASP A 2 13.39 4.91 10.65
C ASP A 2 12.50 4.90 9.39
N PHE A 3 11.46 4.05 9.40
CA PHE A 3 10.60 3.75 8.26
C PHE A 3 9.12 3.80 8.67
N GLY A 4 8.34 4.69 8.05
CA GLY A 4 6.88 4.73 8.14
C GLY A 4 6.26 3.87 7.03
N THR A 5 5.53 2.83 7.40
CA THR A 5 5.06 1.84 6.42
C THR A 5 3.80 2.26 5.67
N HIS A 6 3.04 3.25 6.14
CA HIS A 6 1.80 3.70 5.51
C HIS A 6 1.42 5.14 5.86
N ILE A 7 1.35 6.03 4.85
CA ILE A 7 0.78 7.38 4.95
C ILE A 7 -0.03 7.75 3.71
N HIS A 8 -0.82 8.81 3.81
CA HIS A 8 -1.35 9.55 2.66
C HIS A 8 -0.78 10.97 2.68
N SER A 9 0.41 11.17 2.10
CA SER A 9 1.14 12.45 2.18
C SER A 9 0.36 13.64 1.59
N GLU A 10 -0.60 13.36 0.71
CA GLU A 10 -1.51 14.34 0.12
C GLU A 10 -2.48 14.97 1.13
N GLY A 11 -2.82 14.24 2.20
CA GLY A 11 -3.65 14.73 3.30
C GLY A 11 -2.84 15.40 4.42
N GLU A 12 -1.52 15.18 4.44
CA GLU A 12 -0.63 15.75 5.45
C GLU A 12 -0.16 17.14 5.04
N GLY A 13 -0.08 18.07 5.99
CA GLY A 13 0.53 19.37 5.77
C GLY A 13 2.06 19.31 5.79
N ILE A 14 2.73 20.40 5.40
CA ILE A 14 4.20 20.45 5.38
C ILE A 14 4.81 20.40 6.78
N LYS A 15 4.07 20.85 7.80
CA LYS A 15 4.54 20.84 9.19
C LYS A 15 4.53 19.43 9.76
N GLU A 16 3.47 18.68 9.45
CA GLU A 16 3.26 17.29 9.82
C GLU A 16 4.34 16.42 9.17
N LEU A 17 4.57 16.57 7.85
CA LEU A 17 5.67 15.87 7.17
C LEU A 17 7.05 16.18 7.76
N ARG A 18 7.32 17.44 8.15
CA ARG A 18 8.60 17.79 8.80
C ARG A 18 8.71 17.25 10.22
N ALA A 19 7.61 17.18 10.96
CA ALA A 19 7.61 16.62 12.31
C ALA A 19 8.02 15.13 12.28
N MET A 20 7.68 14.40 11.23
CA MET A 20 8.08 13.00 11.02
C MET A 20 9.61 12.83 10.90
N GLU A 21 10.37 13.85 10.48
CA GLU A 21 11.83 13.78 10.37
C GLU A 21 12.52 13.41 11.70
N ASN A 22 11.84 13.66 12.83
CA ASN A 22 12.25 13.30 14.18
C ASN A 22 12.01 11.81 14.47
N GLY A 23 12.65 10.95 13.70
CA GLY A 23 12.62 9.51 13.90
C GLY A 23 12.39 8.74 12.62
N ILE A 24 11.64 9.30 11.66
CA ILE A 24 11.24 8.64 10.41
C ILE A 24 11.99 9.28 9.25
N LYS A 25 12.77 8.47 8.53
CA LYS A 25 13.60 8.91 7.39
C LYS A 25 13.06 8.43 6.06
N ARG A 26 12.18 7.44 6.06
CA ARG A 26 11.64 6.79 4.88
C ARG A 26 10.15 6.54 5.08
N VAL A 27 9.32 6.78 4.07
CA VAL A 27 7.86 6.54 4.16
C VAL A 27 7.30 5.96 2.87
N VAL A 28 6.29 5.10 2.96
CA VAL A 28 5.45 4.71 1.81
C VAL A 28 4.18 5.55 1.83
N SER A 29 3.98 6.35 0.78
CA SER A 29 2.77 7.17 0.63
C SER A 29 1.82 6.52 -0.37
N TYR A 30 0.64 6.12 0.08
CA TYR A 30 -0.36 5.42 -0.71
C TYR A 30 -1.34 6.39 -1.34
N ALA A 31 -1.63 6.15 -2.62
CA ALA A 31 -2.69 6.82 -3.36
C ALA A 31 -4.05 6.61 -2.69
N PHE A 32 -4.72 7.70 -2.33
CA PHE A 32 -6.07 7.66 -1.77
C PHE A 32 -6.84 8.93 -2.11
N TYR A 33 -8.08 8.76 -2.57
CA TYR A 33 -9.01 9.86 -2.80
C TYR A 33 -10.21 9.68 -1.87
N PRO A 34 -10.64 10.72 -1.13
CA PRO A 34 -11.61 10.56 -0.04
C PRO A 34 -13.05 10.26 -0.51
N ILE A 35 -13.28 10.23 -1.82
CA ILE A 35 -14.55 9.90 -2.47
C ILE A 35 -14.29 9.04 -3.72
N SER A 36 -15.31 8.34 -4.23
CA SER A 36 -15.22 7.71 -5.55
C SER A 36 -15.15 8.80 -6.64
N PRO A 37 -14.07 8.87 -7.44
CA PRO A 37 -13.96 9.85 -8.49
C PRO A 37 -14.96 9.58 -9.61
N SER A 38 -15.54 10.64 -10.17
CA SER A 38 -16.47 10.54 -11.29
C SER A 38 -15.81 10.09 -12.60
N ALA A 39 -14.50 10.22 -12.71
CA ALA A 39 -13.72 9.90 -13.89
C ALA A 39 -12.35 9.30 -13.52
N PRO A 40 -11.80 8.38 -14.35
CA PRO A 40 -10.53 7.72 -14.06
C PRO A 40 -9.32 8.67 -14.13
N GLU A 41 -9.44 9.78 -14.87
CA GLU A 41 -8.38 10.79 -15.01
C GLU A 41 -7.99 11.41 -13.66
N THR A 42 -8.93 11.54 -12.72
CA THR A 42 -8.64 12.03 -11.36
C THR A 42 -7.62 11.14 -10.66
N MET A 43 -7.77 9.82 -10.75
CA MET A 43 -6.80 8.88 -10.17
C MET A 43 -5.46 8.95 -10.89
N ILE A 44 -5.47 9.11 -12.21
CA ILE A 44 -4.23 9.22 -13.00
C ILE A 44 -3.44 10.47 -12.62
N ASP A 45 -4.09 11.64 -12.52
CA ASP A 45 -3.41 12.86 -12.11
C ASP A 45 -2.97 12.83 -10.65
N MET A 46 -3.73 12.16 -9.78
CA MET A 46 -3.30 11.88 -8.41
C MET A 46 -2.04 11.01 -8.39
N PHE A 47 -1.96 9.94 -9.17
CA PHE A 47 -0.74 9.12 -9.28
C PHE A 47 0.45 9.93 -9.81
N ARG A 48 0.22 10.79 -10.80
CA ARG A 48 1.27 11.70 -11.32
C ARG A 48 1.74 12.66 -10.24
N LYS A 49 0.83 13.28 -9.49
CA LYS A 49 1.17 14.16 -8.37
C LYS A 49 1.96 13.42 -7.29
N LEU A 50 1.50 12.23 -6.91
CA LEU A 50 2.13 11.39 -5.89
C LEU A 50 3.55 10.95 -6.30
N THR A 51 3.73 10.55 -7.55
CA THR A 51 5.02 10.07 -8.08
C THR A 51 5.99 11.19 -8.47
N THR A 52 5.56 12.45 -8.49
CA THR A 52 6.40 13.59 -8.86
C THR A 52 6.47 14.64 -7.74
N PHE A 53 5.41 15.42 -7.57
CA PHE A 53 5.35 16.53 -6.64
C PHE A 53 5.52 16.08 -5.19
N GLU A 54 4.83 15.02 -4.75
CA GLU A 54 4.92 14.56 -3.36
C GLU A 54 6.30 13.99 -3.03
N VAL A 55 6.96 13.30 -3.98
CA VAL A 55 8.36 12.87 -3.83
C VAL A 55 9.27 14.08 -3.62
N SER A 56 9.20 15.07 -4.51
CA SER A 56 10.02 16.30 -4.41
C SER A 56 9.72 17.12 -3.15
N ARG A 57 8.45 17.11 -2.71
CA ARG A 57 8.01 17.77 -1.49
C ARG A 57 8.63 17.14 -0.25
N ALA A 58 8.80 15.82 -0.25
CA ALA A 58 9.37 15.05 0.87
C ALA A 58 10.90 15.10 0.97
N GLU A 59 11.62 15.29 -0.16
CA GLU A 59 13.10 15.30 -0.26
C GLU A 59 13.83 16.34 0.62
N LYS A 60 13.12 17.13 1.43
CA LYS A 60 13.68 18.05 2.43
C LYS A 60 13.99 17.42 3.79
N GLY A 61 13.82 16.10 3.94
CA GLY A 61 14.20 15.36 5.14
C GLY A 61 13.69 13.91 5.25
N ILE A 62 12.81 13.48 4.32
CA ILE A 62 12.22 12.14 4.27
C ILE A 62 12.29 11.60 2.83
N THR A 63 12.74 10.35 2.68
CA THR A 63 12.60 9.62 1.42
C THR A 63 11.17 9.08 1.29
N LEU A 64 10.38 9.64 0.38
CA LEU A 64 9.02 9.17 0.10
C LEU A 64 9.01 8.19 -1.06
N TYR A 65 8.37 7.05 -0.84
CA TYR A 65 8.14 6.03 -1.84
C TYR A 65 6.65 6.02 -2.22
N PRO A 66 6.31 6.42 -3.46
CA PRO A 66 4.92 6.48 -3.89
C PRO A 66 4.37 5.08 -4.14
N ALA A 67 3.21 4.77 -3.57
CA ALA A 67 2.44 3.57 -3.85
C ALA A 67 1.17 3.93 -4.64
N ILE A 68 1.05 3.38 -5.85
CA ILE A 68 -0.11 3.62 -6.72
C ILE A 68 -1.06 2.43 -6.69
N GLY A 69 -2.36 2.69 -6.62
CA GLY A 69 -3.38 1.66 -6.49
C GLY A 69 -4.77 2.25 -6.47
N VAL A 70 -5.76 1.37 -6.61
CA VAL A 70 -7.19 1.73 -6.56
C VAL A 70 -7.77 1.22 -5.25
N HIS A 71 -7.96 2.13 -4.29
CA HIS A 71 -8.56 1.82 -3.00
C HIS A 71 -10.06 1.51 -3.16
N PRO A 72 -10.65 0.54 -2.43
CA PRO A 72 -12.05 0.13 -2.57
C PRO A 72 -13.05 1.30 -2.46
N ARG A 73 -12.79 2.23 -1.53
CA ARG A 73 -13.60 3.46 -1.34
C ARG A 73 -13.50 4.49 -2.48
N CYS A 74 -12.51 4.39 -3.37
CA CYS A 74 -12.28 5.36 -4.43
C CYS A 74 -12.20 4.77 -5.83
N ILE A 75 -12.87 3.63 -6.07
CA ILE A 75 -12.94 3.02 -7.41
C ILE A 75 -13.67 3.99 -8.36
N PRO A 76 -13.02 4.52 -9.41
CA PRO A 76 -13.67 5.42 -10.35
C PRO A 76 -14.49 4.64 -11.39
N LEU A 77 -15.44 5.32 -12.02
CA LEU A 77 -16.00 4.83 -13.28
C LEU A 77 -14.86 4.64 -14.30
N GLY A 78 -14.89 3.56 -15.08
CA GLY A 78 -13.84 3.31 -16.07
C GLY A 78 -12.46 2.97 -15.47
N TYR A 79 -12.40 2.37 -14.28
CA TYR A 79 -11.17 2.00 -13.58
C TYR A 79 -10.15 1.19 -14.41
N HIS A 80 -10.58 0.49 -15.46
CA HIS A 80 -9.68 -0.21 -16.41
C HIS A 80 -8.62 0.71 -17.03
N LYS A 81 -8.94 2.00 -17.24
CA LYS A 81 -8.00 3.00 -17.74
C LYS A 81 -6.92 3.32 -16.70
N VAL A 82 -7.28 3.32 -15.42
CA VAL A 82 -6.34 3.49 -14.30
C VAL A 82 -5.34 2.32 -14.27
N PHE A 83 -5.82 1.09 -14.43
CA PHE A 83 -4.94 -0.08 -14.52
C PHE A 83 -4.02 -0.04 -15.74
N SER A 84 -4.52 0.37 -16.90
CA SER A 84 -3.68 0.54 -18.11
C SER A 84 -2.56 1.55 -17.85
N PHE A 85 -2.86 2.68 -17.22
CA PHE A 85 -1.85 3.65 -16.82
C PHE A 85 -0.83 3.07 -15.83
N MET A 86 -1.27 2.30 -14.82
CA MET A 86 -0.38 1.65 -13.84
C MET A 86 0.55 0.61 -14.50
N GLU A 87 0.06 -0.12 -15.51
CA GLU A 87 0.87 -1.07 -16.28
C GLU A 87 1.96 -0.35 -17.10
N GLU A 88 1.61 0.79 -17.72
CA GLU A 88 2.54 1.59 -18.53
C GLU A 88 3.50 2.44 -17.68
N ASN A 89 3.11 2.80 -16.46
CA ASN A 89 3.83 3.72 -15.57
C ASN A 89 3.96 3.09 -14.17
N PRO A 90 4.72 2.00 -14.02
CA PRO A 90 4.83 1.30 -12.75
C PRO A 90 5.52 2.17 -11.70
N SER A 91 4.99 2.15 -10.47
CA SER A 91 5.64 2.75 -9.31
C SER A 91 6.48 1.72 -8.55
N LYS A 92 7.31 2.18 -7.61
CA LYS A 92 8.09 1.30 -6.71
C LYS A 92 7.21 0.42 -5.82
N ALA A 93 6.03 0.92 -5.47
CA ALA A 93 5.05 0.22 -4.66
C ALA A 93 3.65 0.30 -5.28
N PHE A 94 2.83 -0.70 -4.98
CA PHE A 94 1.44 -0.76 -5.39
C PHE A 94 0.51 -0.95 -4.19
N GLY A 95 -0.62 -0.25 -4.24
CA GLY A 95 -1.56 -0.11 -3.12
C GLY A 95 -2.07 1.32 -3.01
N GLU A 96 -3.05 1.60 -2.15
CA GLU A 96 -3.75 0.63 -1.31
C GLU A 96 -4.89 -0.04 -2.10
N ILE A 97 -5.01 -1.37 -2.00
CA ILE A 97 -6.01 -2.17 -2.71
C ILE A 97 -6.56 -3.19 -1.71
N GLY A 98 -7.87 -3.45 -1.75
CA GLY A 98 -8.57 -4.34 -0.81
C GLY A 98 -10.08 -4.34 -1.03
N LEU A 99 -10.83 -4.95 -0.11
CA LEU A 99 -12.30 -5.03 -0.14
C LEU A 99 -12.90 -4.35 1.10
N GLU A 100 -13.84 -3.43 0.92
CA GLU A 100 -14.56 -2.80 2.04
C GLU A 100 -15.89 -3.44 2.33
N THR A 101 -16.72 -3.55 1.29
CA THR A 101 -18.04 -4.16 1.37
C THR A 101 -18.06 -5.53 0.70
N ALA A 102 -16.96 -5.92 0.06
CA ALA A 102 -16.87 -7.06 -0.83
C ALA A 102 -17.92 -7.01 -1.95
N SER A 103 -18.25 -5.80 -2.43
CA SER A 103 -19.14 -5.64 -3.57
C SER A 103 -18.52 -6.22 -4.84
N ASP A 104 -19.36 -6.59 -5.82
CA ASP A 104 -18.89 -7.13 -7.10
C ASP A 104 -17.86 -6.22 -7.78
N GLN A 105 -17.98 -4.91 -7.60
CA GLN A 105 -17.05 -3.92 -8.13
C GLN A 105 -15.68 -3.99 -7.43
N GLU A 106 -15.66 -4.11 -6.11
CA GLU A 106 -14.41 -4.24 -5.34
C GLU A 106 -13.72 -5.57 -5.66
N VAL A 107 -14.48 -6.68 -5.70
CA VAL A 107 -13.97 -7.99 -6.09
C VAL A 107 -13.38 -7.96 -7.49
N ALA A 108 -14.07 -7.34 -8.46
CA ALA A 108 -13.55 -7.18 -9.80
C ALA A 108 -12.24 -6.37 -9.86
N VAL A 109 -12.11 -5.30 -9.05
CA VAL A 109 -10.89 -4.49 -8.97
C VAL A 109 -9.73 -5.28 -8.34
N VAL A 110 -10.00 -6.02 -7.26
CA VAL A 110 -9.00 -6.88 -6.60
C VAL A 110 -8.56 -8.00 -7.52
N ASP A 111 -9.49 -8.68 -8.19
CA ASP A 111 -9.18 -9.76 -9.14
C ASP A 111 -8.44 -9.23 -10.37
N HIS A 112 -8.84 -8.09 -10.92
CA HIS A 112 -8.13 -7.44 -12.03
C HIS A 112 -6.71 -7.06 -11.62
N THR A 113 -6.53 -6.57 -10.39
CA THR A 113 -5.22 -6.35 -9.80
C THR A 113 -4.45 -7.66 -9.71
N ASN A 114 -5.05 -8.74 -9.22
CA ASN A 114 -4.38 -10.03 -9.04
C ASN A 114 -3.96 -10.69 -10.36
N GLU A 115 -4.83 -10.69 -11.36
CA GLU A 115 -4.61 -11.34 -12.66
C GLU A 115 -3.61 -10.59 -13.55
N ARG A 116 -3.70 -9.27 -13.63
CA ARG A 116 -2.85 -8.46 -14.51
C ARG A 116 -1.67 -7.84 -13.80
N THR A 117 -1.86 -7.39 -12.56
CA THR A 117 -0.97 -6.44 -11.90
C THR A 117 -0.10 -7.15 -10.88
N ALA A 118 -0.62 -7.79 -9.84
CA ALA A 118 0.14 -8.44 -8.76
C ALA A 118 1.10 -9.51 -9.30
N GLY A 119 0.65 -10.36 -10.24
CA GLY A 119 1.51 -11.36 -10.87
C GLY A 119 2.67 -10.77 -11.68
N LYS A 120 2.49 -9.59 -12.29
CA LYS A 120 3.57 -8.88 -13.01
C LYS A 120 4.43 -8.03 -12.07
N ILE A 121 3.82 -7.38 -11.08
CA ILE A 121 4.45 -6.58 -10.03
C ILE A 121 5.48 -7.43 -9.27
N LEU A 122 5.06 -8.59 -8.77
CA LEU A 122 5.92 -9.48 -8.00
C LEU A 122 7.02 -10.10 -8.87
N LYS A 123 6.70 -10.48 -10.12
CA LYS A 123 7.69 -10.99 -11.09
C LYS A 123 8.70 -9.93 -11.56
N ALA A 124 8.31 -8.67 -11.60
CA ALA A 124 9.16 -7.55 -12.00
C ALA A 124 9.92 -6.92 -10.81
N GLY A 125 9.74 -7.45 -9.58
CA GLY A 125 10.50 -7.04 -8.41
C GLY A 125 9.95 -5.82 -7.67
N TYR A 126 8.69 -5.44 -7.91
CA TYR A 126 8.02 -4.34 -7.21
C TYR A 126 7.43 -4.79 -5.86
N TRP A 127 7.16 -3.84 -4.98
CA TRP A 127 6.63 -4.08 -3.63
C TRP A 127 5.12 -3.83 -3.57
N THR A 128 4.42 -4.55 -2.69
CA THR A 128 2.95 -4.44 -2.52
C THR A 128 2.59 -4.17 -1.07
N GLY A 129 1.75 -3.16 -0.83
CA GLY A 129 1.18 -2.89 0.49
C GLY A 129 -0.04 -3.76 0.77
N LEU A 130 -0.12 -4.33 1.97
CA LEU A 130 -1.28 -5.07 2.47
C LEU A 130 -1.82 -4.35 3.71
N THR A 131 -3.10 -3.99 3.73
CA THR A 131 -3.71 -3.36 4.91
C THR A 131 -4.69 -4.30 5.60
N LEU A 132 -4.36 -4.71 6.83
CA LEU A 132 -5.24 -5.55 7.65
C LEU A 132 -6.18 -4.69 8.51
N GLN A 133 -7.37 -4.43 7.98
CA GLN A 133 -8.42 -3.61 8.61
C GLN A 133 -9.81 -4.23 8.35
N PRO A 134 -10.78 -4.11 9.28
CA PRO A 134 -12.17 -4.44 8.98
C PRO A 134 -12.65 -3.64 7.78
N GLY A 135 -13.11 -4.33 6.73
CA GLY A 135 -13.42 -3.68 5.46
C GLY A 135 -12.18 -3.31 4.62
N LYS A 136 -11.06 -4.04 4.72
CA LYS A 136 -10.01 -4.01 3.69
C LYS A 136 -9.55 -5.42 3.34
N LEU A 137 -8.50 -5.91 4.00
CA LEU A 137 -8.15 -7.33 3.94
C LEU A 137 -8.54 -7.99 5.26
N SER A 138 -9.21 -9.14 5.16
CA SER A 138 -9.38 -10.06 6.26
C SER A 138 -8.10 -10.87 6.50
N ARG A 139 -8.03 -11.51 7.67
CA ARG A 139 -6.94 -12.42 8.03
C ARG A 139 -6.81 -13.59 7.04
N GLU A 140 -7.93 -14.17 6.65
CA GLU A 140 -7.98 -15.30 5.71
C GLU A 140 -7.50 -14.92 4.31
N GLU A 141 -7.73 -13.68 3.87
CA GLU A 141 -7.25 -13.21 2.56
C GLU A 141 -5.74 -12.98 2.56
N VAL A 142 -5.20 -12.39 3.62
CA VAL A 142 -3.74 -12.25 3.77
C VAL A 142 -3.07 -13.62 3.79
N GLU A 143 -3.64 -14.62 4.48
CA GLU A 143 -3.18 -16.02 4.43
C GLU A 143 -3.12 -16.54 3.00
N LYS A 144 -4.21 -16.46 2.25
CA LYS A 144 -4.26 -16.94 0.86
C LYS A 144 -3.24 -16.24 -0.04
N ILE A 145 -3.02 -14.94 0.17
CA ILE A 145 -2.01 -14.17 -0.57
C ILE A 145 -0.61 -14.71 -0.29
N VAL A 146 -0.23 -14.87 0.99
CA VAL A 146 1.12 -15.31 1.35
C VAL A 146 1.37 -16.77 1.04
N GLU A 147 0.34 -17.63 1.08
CA GLU A 147 0.41 -19.02 0.60
C GLU A 147 0.66 -19.09 -0.90
N LYS A 148 -0.02 -18.24 -1.68
CA LYS A 148 0.06 -18.26 -3.14
C LYS A 148 1.32 -17.60 -3.68
N TYR A 149 1.78 -16.52 -3.05
CA TYR A 149 2.83 -15.66 -3.59
C TYR A 149 4.10 -15.57 -2.73
N GLY A 150 4.09 -16.13 -1.52
CA GLY A 150 5.18 -16.06 -0.56
C GLY A 150 5.16 -14.80 0.31
N PHE A 151 6.19 -14.63 1.13
CA PHE A 151 6.29 -13.55 2.14
C PHE A 151 7.20 -12.39 1.72
N GLU A 152 7.89 -12.51 0.59
CA GLU A 152 8.80 -11.45 0.11
C GLU A 152 8.02 -10.35 -0.61
N ARG A 153 8.53 -9.12 -0.52
CA ARG A 153 8.00 -7.94 -1.23
C ARG A 153 6.60 -7.47 -0.83
N PHE A 154 6.11 -7.89 0.32
CA PHE A 154 4.87 -7.38 0.92
C PHE A 154 5.16 -6.51 2.15
N LEU A 155 4.47 -5.38 2.27
CA LEU A 155 4.50 -4.52 3.44
C LEU A 155 3.13 -4.56 4.11
N LEU A 156 3.01 -5.19 5.29
CA LEU A 156 1.73 -5.28 6.01
C LEU A 156 1.58 -4.10 6.98
N ASN A 157 0.44 -3.42 6.94
CA ASN A 157 0.13 -2.29 7.81
C ASN A 157 -1.32 -2.33 8.34
N SER A 158 -1.61 -1.48 9.32
CA SER A 158 -2.94 -1.39 9.98
C SER A 158 -3.76 -0.16 9.61
N ASP A 159 -3.23 0.79 8.83
CA ASP A 159 -3.88 2.08 8.45
C ASP A 159 -4.33 2.92 9.66
N THR A 160 -3.70 2.69 10.81
CA THR A 160 -3.75 3.59 11.95
C THR A 160 -2.54 4.51 11.79
N GLY A 161 -2.76 5.78 11.42
CA GLY A 161 -1.70 6.78 11.26
C GLY A 161 -0.74 6.83 12.46
N PHE A 162 0.42 7.46 12.29
CA PHE A 162 1.58 7.44 13.21
C PHE A 162 1.23 7.42 14.71
N SER A 163 1.03 6.23 15.25
CA SER A 163 1.10 5.92 16.67
C SER A 163 2.18 4.86 16.86
N ASP A 164 2.85 4.90 18.01
CA ASP A 164 4.10 4.21 18.36
C ASP A 164 4.04 2.66 18.41
N ASP A 165 3.26 1.99 17.58
CA ASP A 165 3.05 0.56 17.70
C ASP A 165 3.22 -0.18 16.37
N GLU A 166 4.49 -0.41 16.01
CA GLU A 166 4.89 -1.68 15.38
C GLU A 166 4.31 -2.88 16.13
N LEU A 167 4.09 -2.75 17.45
CA LEU A 167 3.37 -3.69 18.31
C LEU A 167 1.94 -4.01 17.80
N PHE A 168 1.28 -3.09 17.09
CA PHE A 168 -0.05 -3.32 16.51
C PHE A 168 -0.01 -4.08 15.18
N ALA A 169 1.05 -3.93 14.38
CA ALA A 169 1.28 -4.77 13.19
C ALA A 169 1.72 -6.19 13.61
N VAL A 170 2.60 -6.30 14.63
CA VAL A 170 3.05 -7.56 15.22
C VAL A 170 1.91 -8.32 15.91
N SER A 171 1.07 -7.66 16.72
CA SER A 171 -0.11 -8.31 17.31
C SER A 171 -1.15 -8.73 16.28
N LYS A 172 -1.15 -8.09 15.09
CA LYS A 172 -2.03 -8.45 13.98
C LYS A 172 -1.53 -9.61 13.14
N ILE A 173 -0.26 -10.01 13.19
CA ILE A 173 0.29 -11.18 12.46
C ILE A 173 0.36 -12.46 13.30
N GLU A 174 -0.03 -12.42 14.58
CA GLU A 174 0.01 -13.61 15.47
C GLU A 174 -0.73 -14.82 14.90
N TYR A 175 -1.82 -14.58 14.17
CA TYR A 175 -2.57 -15.64 13.51
C TYR A 175 -1.77 -16.31 12.37
N LEU A 176 -0.87 -15.59 11.70
CA LEU A 176 0.05 -16.17 10.71
C LEU A 176 1.14 -17.00 11.38
N LEU A 177 1.61 -16.61 12.57
CA LEU A 177 2.59 -17.39 13.35
C LEU A 177 2.05 -18.77 13.78
N GLN A 178 0.73 -18.96 13.79
CA GLN A 178 0.12 -20.28 14.06
C GLN A 178 0.27 -21.26 12.88
N LYS A 179 0.55 -20.75 11.67
CA LYS A 179 0.55 -21.53 10.42
C LYS A 179 1.87 -21.49 9.66
N PHE A 180 2.67 -20.45 9.84
CA PHE A 180 3.88 -20.20 9.05
C PHE A 180 5.11 -19.98 9.93
N ASP A 181 6.30 -20.15 9.32
CA ASP A 181 7.56 -19.91 10.00
C ASP A 181 7.71 -18.45 10.45
N ALA A 182 8.14 -18.25 11.70
CA ALA A 182 8.24 -16.91 12.27
C ALA A 182 9.14 -15.97 11.45
N ARG A 183 10.22 -16.49 10.84
CA ARG A 183 11.13 -15.66 10.03
C ARG A 183 10.50 -15.20 8.73
N GLU A 184 9.57 -15.97 8.17
CA GLU A 184 8.79 -15.59 7.00
C GLU A 184 7.74 -14.54 7.38
N VAL A 185 7.02 -14.73 8.48
CA VAL A 185 6.00 -13.78 8.97
C VAL A 185 6.63 -12.43 9.36
N GLU A 186 7.82 -12.44 9.99
CA GLU A 186 8.58 -11.23 10.31
C GLU A 186 8.93 -10.38 9.07
N LYS A 187 8.94 -10.97 7.87
CA LYS A 187 9.14 -10.21 6.62
C LYS A 187 8.01 -9.22 6.41
N LEU A 188 6.75 -9.64 6.61
CA LEU A 188 5.58 -8.80 6.41
C LEU A 188 5.54 -7.61 7.38
N ALA A 189 6.01 -7.83 8.60
CA ALA A 189 5.99 -6.82 9.66
C ALA A 189 7.09 -5.77 9.51
N PHE A 190 8.35 -6.18 9.31
CA PHE A 190 9.47 -5.22 9.30
C PHE A 190 10.63 -5.57 8.36
N ARG A 191 10.99 -6.84 8.14
CA ARG A 191 12.20 -7.14 7.33
C ARG A 191 12.06 -6.78 5.85
N ASN A 192 10.84 -6.81 5.32
CA ASN A 192 10.58 -6.31 3.97
C ASN A 192 10.77 -4.78 3.89
N ALA A 193 10.37 -4.05 4.93
CA ALA A 193 10.56 -2.62 5.00
C ALA A 193 12.06 -2.23 5.01
N GLU A 194 12.92 -3.00 5.68
CA GLU A 194 14.37 -2.77 5.68
C GLU A 194 15.01 -2.89 4.29
N LYS A 195 14.53 -3.86 3.50
CA LYS A 195 14.98 -4.14 2.13
C LYS A 195 14.38 -3.19 1.09
N PHE A 196 13.41 -2.36 1.46
CA PHE A 196 12.73 -1.42 0.56
C PHE A 196 13.60 -0.17 0.32
N GLN A 197 14.17 -0.06 -0.89
CA GLN A 197 15.07 1.01 -1.33
C GLN A 197 14.72 1.57 -2.70
#